data_AF-A0A0F9ZFN1-F1
#
_entry.id   AF-A0A0F9ZFN1-F1
#
_cell.length_a   1.000
_cell.length_b   1.000
_cell.length_c   1.000
_cell.angle_alpha   90.00
_cell.angle_beta   90.00
_cell.angle_gamma   90.00
#
_symmetry.space_group_name_H-M   'P 1'
#
loop_
_entity.id
_entity.type
_entity.pdbx_description
1 polymer ?
#
loop_
_entity_poly.entity_id
_entity_poly.type
_entity_poly.pdbx_seq_one_letter_code
_entity_poly.pdbx_strand_id
1 'polypeptide(L)'
;MLGERNKHNLGSLREPFKLKEGSASFETRTTLREFEDNPDKIVREEPMINDSIDESIIYYSNLRKLFEEMCNKYGINMPDIDMVIGEKGNGQKYVFMVVDKIEGENLVNLQSLPEKEKEKFETFYLGLLRSTFDAYKSRKPFFSDSVDRNIMYGHKSKEKDGQEDFFLIDVGGDGFIREKGEYIVYDHEFFAHVFCTELDLHDFEIKFGENVVLGKIRSKLDEIYRYLVINKRPELKDFFFKSQSGNMQIFLNKLTKSFNF
;
A
#
# COMPACT_ATOMS: atom_id res chain seq x y z
N MET A 1 -0.01 -5.12 31.36
CA MET A 1 -0.76 -3.92 31.78
C MET A 1 -0.23 -2.74 31.00
N LEU A 2 -0.90 -2.38 29.90
CA LEU A 2 -0.53 -1.22 29.08
C LEU A 2 -1.05 0.04 29.78
N GLY A 3 -0.15 0.70 30.50
CA GLY A 3 -0.40 2.02 31.06
C GLY A 3 -0.65 3.03 29.94
N GLU A 4 -1.77 3.73 30.04
CA GLU A 4 -2.10 5.02 29.42
C GLU A 4 -1.41 5.33 28.09
N ARG A 5 -2.11 4.98 26.99
CA ARG A 5 -1.82 5.50 25.65
C ARG A 5 -1.87 7.03 25.71
N ASN A 6 -0.69 7.66 25.64
CA ASN A 6 -0.55 9.12 25.60
C ASN A 6 -1.37 9.70 24.44
N LYS A 7 -2.43 10.40 24.82
CA LYS A 7 -3.10 11.40 23.99
C LYS A 7 -2.09 12.52 23.71
N HIS A 8 -1.94 12.89 22.44
CA HIS A 8 -1.36 14.15 21.96
C HIS A 8 -0.14 14.68 22.73
N ASN A 9 1.06 14.16 22.43
CA ASN A 9 2.29 14.90 22.72
C ASN A 9 2.74 15.61 21.44
N LEU A 10 2.09 16.75 21.16
CA LEU A 10 2.38 17.66 20.03
C LEU A 10 3.34 18.78 20.47
N GLY A 11 4.45 18.42 21.11
CA GLY A 11 5.53 19.36 21.43
C GLY A 11 6.47 19.52 20.23
N SER A 12 6.79 20.76 19.85
CA SER A 12 7.92 21.07 18.94
C SER A 12 9.20 20.54 19.57
N LEU A 13 9.68 19.41 19.05
CA LEU A 13 10.98 18.84 19.37
C LEU A 13 11.91 19.13 18.19
N ARG A 14 13.06 19.76 18.47
CA ARG A 14 14.21 19.74 17.56
C ARG A 14 14.69 18.30 17.47
N GLU A 15 14.71 17.75 16.25
CA GLU A 15 15.06 16.37 15.91
C GLU A 15 14.58 15.38 16.98
N PRO A 16 13.31 14.96 16.96
CA PRO A 16 12.72 14.16 18.04
C PRO A 16 13.41 12.81 18.30
N PHE A 17 14.40 12.44 17.47
CA PHE A 17 14.97 11.11 17.39
C PHE A 17 16.48 11.15 17.16
N LYS A 18 17.19 10.19 17.75
CA LYS A 18 18.56 9.85 17.36
C LYS A 18 18.52 8.77 16.27
N LEU A 19 19.10 9.08 15.12
CA LEU A 19 19.07 8.24 13.93
C LEU A 19 20.47 7.73 13.61
N LYS A 20 20.60 6.47 13.18
CA LYS A 20 21.91 5.88 12.88
C LYS A 20 22.61 6.66 11.76
N GLU A 21 23.85 7.07 12.00
CA GLU A 21 24.70 7.65 10.95
C GLU A 21 24.89 6.65 9.80
N GLY A 22 24.71 7.11 8.55
CA GLY A 22 24.97 6.31 7.35
C GLY A 22 23.90 5.30 6.95
N SER A 23 22.71 5.28 7.57
CA SER A 23 21.56 4.53 7.02
C SER A 23 21.17 5.14 5.67
N ALA A 24 21.55 4.49 4.58
CA ALA A 24 21.45 5.03 3.23
C ALA A 24 20.00 5.19 2.77
N SER A 25 19.77 6.33 2.12
CA SER A 25 18.61 6.68 1.32
C SER A 25 18.40 5.71 0.17
N PHE A 26 17.18 5.20 0.00
CA PHE A 26 16.73 4.83 -1.34
C PHE A 26 16.57 6.11 -2.17
N GLU A 27 16.94 6.08 -3.45
CA GLU A 27 17.01 7.24 -4.37
C GLU A 27 15.63 7.82 -4.75
N THR A 28 14.85 8.25 -3.77
CA THR A 28 13.62 9.04 -3.99
C THR A 28 13.52 10.13 -2.91
N ARG A 29 12.57 11.05 -3.05
CA ARG A 29 12.39 12.24 -2.17
C ARG A 29 12.10 11.91 -0.69
N THR A 30 12.11 10.63 -0.32
CA THR A 30 11.75 10.10 1.00
C THR A 30 12.97 9.41 1.61
N THR A 31 13.36 9.80 2.83
CA THR A 31 14.48 9.16 3.54
C THR A 31 13.92 8.25 4.62
N LEU A 32 14.14 6.93 4.45
CA LEU A 32 13.92 5.94 5.49
C LEU A 32 15.18 5.88 6.38
N ARG A 33 15.00 5.95 7.70
CA ARG A 33 16.11 5.91 8.66
C ARG A 33 15.77 4.98 9.81
N GLU A 34 16.79 4.35 10.37
CA GLU A 34 16.66 3.54 11.58
C GLU A 34 17.00 4.38 12.81
N PHE A 35 16.34 4.10 13.93
CA PHE A 35 16.72 4.70 15.21
C PHE A 35 17.95 4.01 15.79
N GLU A 36 18.83 4.78 16.44
CA GLU A 36 19.96 4.21 17.20
C GLU A 36 19.46 3.45 18.44
N ASP A 37 18.57 4.09 19.19
CA ASP A 37 18.11 3.64 20.50
C ASP A 37 16.87 2.70 20.40
N ASN A 38 16.30 2.51 19.21
CA ASN A 38 15.11 1.67 18.99
C ASN A 38 15.13 0.96 17.61
N PRO A 39 15.90 -0.14 17.47
CA PRO A 39 16.08 -0.82 16.18
C PRO A 39 14.81 -1.48 15.65
N ASP A 40 13.77 -1.65 16.47
CA ASP A 40 12.51 -2.29 16.08
C ASP A 40 11.58 -1.35 15.28
N LYS A 41 11.99 -0.10 15.10
CA LYS A 41 11.24 0.92 14.37
C LYS A 41 12.08 1.55 13.26
N ILE A 42 11.41 2.07 12.24
CA ILE A 42 11.99 2.93 11.22
C ILE A 42 11.21 4.23 11.15
N VAL A 43 11.85 5.29 10.67
CA VAL A 43 11.21 6.59 10.45
C VAL A 43 11.31 6.99 8.99
N ARG A 44 10.19 7.46 8.44
CA ARG A 44 10.11 8.16 7.16
C ARG A 44 9.88 9.64 7.44
N GLU A 45 10.70 10.47 6.81
CA GLU A 45 10.61 11.92 6.88
C GLU A 45 9.86 12.46 5.65
N GLU A 46 8.77 13.21 5.86
CA GLU A 46 8.01 13.87 4.79
C GLU A 46 7.88 15.37 5.02
N PRO A 47 7.99 16.19 3.95
CA PRO A 47 7.72 17.61 4.07
C PRO A 47 6.27 17.84 4.50
N MET A 48 6.04 18.96 5.17
CA MET A 48 4.70 19.36 5.55
C MET A 48 3.81 19.61 4.33
N ILE A 49 2.52 19.26 4.46
CA ILE A 49 1.53 19.60 3.44
C ILE A 49 1.30 21.11 3.46
N ASN A 50 1.59 21.78 2.34
CA ASN A 50 1.47 23.23 2.17
C ASN A 50 2.16 24.05 3.28
N ASP A 51 3.27 23.55 3.83
CA ASP A 51 3.98 24.14 4.98
C ASP A 51 3.08 24.37 6.22
N SER A 52 1.99 23.61 6.35
CA SER A 52 0.96 23.79 7.38
C SER A 52 0.82 22.59 8.31
N ILE A 53 0.87 22.86 9.63
CA ILE A 53 0.76 21.83 10.69
C ILE A 53 -0.64 21.23 10.66
N ASP A 54 -1.65 22.10 10.63
CA ASP A 54 -3.04 21.68 10.72
C ASP A 54 -3.45 20.86 9.50
N GLU A 55 -3.02 21.27 8.29
CA GLU A 55 -3.29 20.50 7.07
C GLU A 55 -2.60 19.14 7.08
N SER A 56 -1.36 19.08 7.59
CA SER A 56 -0.64 17.82 7.74
C SER A 56 -1.37 16.90 8.73
N ILE A 57 -1.77 17.41 9.91
CA ILE A 57 -2.51 16.62 10.91
C ILE A 57 -3.81 16.06 10.32
N ILE A 58 -4.59 16.90 9.63
CA ILE A 58 -5.86 16.48 9.01
C ILE A 58 -5.61 15.40 7.96
N TYR A 59 -4.63 15.62 7.08
CA TYR A 59 -4.30 14.71 6.01
C TYR A 59 -3.93 13.32 6.53
N TYR A 60 -2.97 13.26 7.44
CA TYR A 60 -2.47 12.02 8.01
C TYR A 60 -3.50 11.33 8.91
N SER A 61 -4.36 12.08 9.62
CA SER A 61 -5.50 11.52 10.36
C SER A 61 -6.49 10.82 9.43
N ASN A 62 -6.78 11.40 8.27
CA ASN A 62 -7.64 10.77 7.26
C ASN A 62 -6.97 9.54 6.64
N LEU A 63 -5.68 9.62 6.34
CA LEU A 63 -4.90 8.50 5.82
C LEU A 63 -4.93 7.31 6.79
N ARG A 64 -4.68 7.56 8.08
CA ARG A 64 -4.77 6.56 9.14
C ARG A 64 -6.13 5.87 9.18
N LYS A 65 -7.23 6.60 9.05
CA LYS A 65 -8.58 6.01 9.04
C LYS A 65 -8.80 5.08 7.85
N LEU A 66 -8.26 5.43 6.67
CA LEU A 66 -8.35 4.59 5.47
C LEU A 66 -7.59 3.28 5.68
N PHE A 67 -6.37 3.34 6.24
CA PHE A 67 -5.59 2.16 6.58
C PHE A 67 -6.21 1.32 7.70
N GLU A 68 -6.80 1.94 8.72
CA GLU A 68 -7.55 1.24 9.77
C GLU A 68 -8.78 0.52 9.18
N GLU A 69 -9.49 1.10 8.20
CA GLU A 69 -10.58 0.41 7.50
C GLU A 69 -10.04 -0.79 6.70
N MET A 70 -8.91 -0.64 6.00
CA MET A 70 -8.23 -1.73 5.28
C MET A 70 -7.89 -2.91 6.21
N CYS A 71 -7.29 -2.62 7.36
CA CYS A 71 -6.95 -3.64 8.36
C CYS A 71 -8.21 -4.33 8.90
N ASN A 72 -9.15 -3.55 9.43
CA ASN A 72 -10.27 -4.09 10.20
C ASN A 72 -11.32 -4.81 9.33
N LYS A 73 -11.55 -4.32 8.10
CA LYS A 73 -12.63 -4.82 7.23
C LYS A 73 -12.14 -5.82 6.19
N TYR A 74 -10.90 -5.68 5.74
CA TYR A 74 -10.36 -6.49 4.65
C TYR A 74 -9.23 -7.43 5.09
N GLY A 75 -8.80 -7.36 6.36
CA GLY A 75 -7.79 -8.26 6.92
C GLY A 75 -6.39 -8.03 6.33
N ILE A 76 -6.11 -6.81 5.89
CA ILE A 76 -4.82 -6.43 5.31
C ILE A 76 -3.90 -6.05 6.48
N ASN A 77 -2.83 -6.82 6.72
CA ASN A 77 -1.90 -6.45 7.78
C ASN A 77 -1.02 -5.27 7.33
N MET A 78 -0.77 -4.36 8.26
CA MET A 78 0.10 -3.20 8.08
C MET A 78 0.97 -3.02 9.33
N PRO A 79 2.18 -2.43 9.19
CA PRO A 79 2.94 -1.97 10.33
C PRO A 79 2.15 -0.94 11.14
N ASP A 80 2.37 -0.89 12.46
CA ASP A 80 1.78 0.19 13.28
C ASP A 80 2.45 1.51 12.87
N ILE A 81 1.65 2.54 12.58
CA ILE A 81 2.13 3.86 12.15
C ILE A 81 1.84 4.89 13.24
N ASP A 82 2.90 5.44 13.82
CA ASP A 82 2.87 6.62 14.67
C ASP A 82 3.30 7.85 13.85
N MET A 83 2.69 9.00 14.11
CA MET A 83 3.00 10.24 13.37
C MET A 83 3.36 11.35 14.34
N VAL A 84 4.51 11.96 14.10
CA VAL A 84 5.11 13.00 14.95
C VAL A 84 5.45 14.20 14.07
N ILE A 85 5.14 15.40 14.54
CA ILE A 85 5.57 16.64 13.88
C ILE A 85 6.74 17.21 14.66
N GLY A 86 7.82 17.56 13.96
CA GLY A 86 9.02 18.10 14.57
C GLY A 86 9.80 18.98 13.61
N GLU A 87 10.99 19.41 14.04
CA GLU A 87 11.91 20.23 13.25
C GLU A 87 13.20 19.47 12.96
N LYS A 88 13.71 19.51 11.73
CA LYS A 88 15.07 19.05 11.41
C LYS A 88 16.12 20.01 11.99
N GLY A 89 17.40 19.61 12.00
CA GLY A 89 18.51 20.43 12.50
C GLY A 89 18.68 21.79 11.80
N ASN A 90 18.11 21.97 10.60
CA ASN A 90 18.06 23.24 9.87
C ASN A 90 16.84 24.13 10.24
N GLY A 91 16.02 23.73 11.22
CA GLY A 91 14.81 24.43 11.64
C GLY A 91 13.58 24.22 10.74
N GLN A 92 13.70 23.41 9.68
CA GLN A 92 12.57 23.10 8.81
C GLN A 92 11.63 22.09 9.49
N LYS A 93 10.34 22.39 9.50
CA LYS A 93 9.32 21.50 10.06
C LYS A 93 9.02 20.34 9.10
N TYR A 94 8.85 19.15 9.67
CA TYR A 94 8.61 17.90 8.96
C TYR A 94 7.58 17.05 9.69
N VAL A 95 6.94 16.15 8.93
CA VAL A 95 6.22 15.02 9.49
C VAL A 95 7.15 13.81 9.51
N PHE A 96 7.19 13.14 10.65
CA PHE A 96 7.93 11.92 10.87
C PHE A 96 6.92 10.78 11.07
N MET A 97 6.87 9.87 10.11
CA MET A 97 6.10 8.64 10.20
C MET A 97 7.00 7.56 10.79
N VAL A 98 6.72 7.19 12.03
CA VAL A 98 7.44 6.19 12.79
C VAL A 98 6.67 4.89 12.68
N VAL A 99 7.25 3.89 12.01
CA VAL A 99 6.57 2.61 11.76
C VAL A 99 7.33 1.46 12.40
N ASP A 100 6.59 0.44 12.83
CA ASP A 100 7.20 -0.84 13.21
C ASP A 100 8.01 -1.38 12.02
N LYS A 101 9.26 -1.77 12.28
CA LYS A 101 10.09 -2.42 11.28
C LYS A 101 9.58 -3.85 11.06
N ILE A 102 9.42 -4.24 9.81
CA ILE A 102 9.14 -5.63 9.42
C ILE A 102 10.47 -6.28 9.06
N GLU A 103 10.82 -7.38 9.72
CA GLU A 103 11.93 -8.24 9.31
C GLU A 103 11.37 -9.28 8.33
N GLY A 104 11.90 -9.30 7.11
CA GLY A 104 11.39 -10.17 6.05
C GLY A 104 11.86 -9.76 4.66
N GLU A 105 11.21 -10.31 3.65
CA GLU A 105 11.51 -10.05 2.24
C GLU A 105 10.31 -9.46 1.50
N ASN A 106 10.56 -8.46 0.64
CA ASN A 106 9.55 -7.98 -0.30
C ASN A 106 9.17 -9.08 -1.29
N LEU A 107 7.91 -9.12 -1.75
CA LEU A 107 7.45 -10.11 -2.72
C LEU A 107 8.26 -10.08 -4.03
N VAL A 108 8.76 -8.91 -4.43
CA VAL A 108 9.66 -8.78 -5.61
C VAL A 108 10.93 -9.63 -5.48
N ASN A 109 11.46 -9.80 -4.27
CA ASN A 109 12.69 -10.56 -4.00
C ASN A 109 12.42 -12.01 -3.58
N LEU A 110 11.25 -12.27 -2.98
CA LEU A 110 10.87 -13.59 -2.51
C LEU A 110 10.81 -14.60 -3.67
N GLN A 111 11.61 -15.66 -3.64
CA GLN A 111 11.71 -16.62 -4.76
C GLN A 111 10.65 -17.73 -4.71
N SER A 112 10.15 -18.07 -3.52
CA SER A 112 9.16 -19.13 -3.33
C SER A 112 8.32 -18.86 -2.09
N LEU A 113 7.04 -19.25 -2.14
CA LEU A 113 6.15 -19.23 -0.98
C LEU A 113 6.17 -20.58 -0.26
N PRO A 114 6.32 -20.62 1.08
CA PRO A 114 6.16 -21.86 1.83
C PRO A 114 4.74 -22.42 1.71
N GLU A 115 4.59 -23.75 1.71
CA GLU A 115 3.29 -24.43 1.48
C GLU A 115 2.18 -23.93 2.42
N LYS A 116 2.52 -23.79 3.70
CA LYS A 116 1.60 -23.33 4.74
C LYS A 116 1.13 -21.87 4.59
N GLU A 117 1.81 -21.07 3.75
CA GLU A 117 1.54 -19.65 3.60
C GLU A 117 0.74 -19.31 2.33
N LYS A 118 0.51 -20.29 1.44
CA LYS A 118 -0.20 -20.06 0.18
C LYS A 118 -1.61 -19.51 0.38
N GLU A 119 -2.34 -20.05 1.36
CA GLU A 119 -3.69 -19.57 1.69
C GLU A 119 -3.68 -18.19 2.34
N LYS A 120 -2.65 -17.87 3.13
CA LYS A 120 -2.48 -16.53 3.70
C LYS A 120 -2.18 -15.52 2.61
N PHE A 121 -1.29 -15.85 1.68
CA PHE A 121 -0.99 -15.04 0.49
C PHE A 121 -2.29 -14.74 -0.28
N GLU A 122 -3.07 -15.78 -0.61
CA GLU A 122 -4.32 -15.62 -1.33
C GLU A 122 -5.30 -14.71 -0.59
N THR A 123 -5.42 -14.90 0.73
CA THR A 123 -6.33 -14.15 1.58
C THR A 123 -5.93 -12.68 1.69
N PHE A 124 -4.65 -12.39 1.88
CA PHE A 124 -4.10 -11.04 1.95
C PHE A 124 -4.34 -10.29 0.63
N TYR A 125 -3.97 -10.90 -0.50
CA TYR A 125 -4.09 -10.26 -1.81
C TYR A 125 -5.56 -10.09 -2.23
N LEU A 126 -6.42 -11.05 -1.88
CA LEU A 126 -7.87 -10.91 -2.03
C LEU A 126 -8.40 -9.74 -1.20
N GLY A 127 -7.89 -9.54 0.02
CA GLY A 127 -8.20 -8.40 0.88
C GLY A 127 -7.88 -7.07 0.20
N LEU A 128 -6.66 -6.93 -0.33
CA LEU A 128 -6.23 -5.75 -1.11
C LEU A 128 -7.18 -5.45 -2.27
N LEU A 129 -7.43 -6.45 -3.13
CA LEU A 129 -8.29 -6.29 -4.30
C LEU A 129 -9.74 -5.95 -3.92
N ARG A 130 -10.27 -6.56 -2.86
CA ARG A 130 -11.61 -6.25 -2.33
C ARG A 130 -11.70 -4.83 -1.79
N SER A 131 -10.68 -4.38 -1.06
CA SER A 131 -10.60 -3.02 -0.54
C SER A 131 -10.68 -2.00 -1.68
N THR A 132 -9.81 -2.14 -2.68
CA THR A 132 -9.77 -1.25 -3.84
C THR A 132 -11.10 -1.24 -4.59
N PHE A 133 -11.68 -2.41 -4.85
CA PHE A 133 -12.92 -2.50 -5.61
C PHE A 133 -14.14 -1.93 -4.87
N ASP A 134 -14.26 -2.18 -3.56
CA ASP A 134 -15.38 -1.65 -2.76
C ASP A 134 -15.29 -0.13 -2.61
N ALA A 135 -14.09 0.41 -2.43
CA ALA A 135 -13.84 1.84 -2.42
C ALA A 135 -14.20 2.47 -3.77
N TYR A 136 -13.74 1.88 -4.88
CA TYR A 136 -14.06 2.35 -6.24
C TYR A 136 -15.58 2.38 -6.52
N LYS A 137 -16.30 1.28 -6.24
CA LYS A 137 -17.77 1.22 -6.39
C LYS A 137 -18.49 2.30 -5.57
N SER A 138 -17.95 2.61 -4.39
CA SER A 138 -18.52 3.59 -3.47
C SER A 138 -18.07 5.03 -3.76
N ARG A 139 -17.28 5.24 -4.84
CA ARG A 139 -16.63 6.53 -5.16
C ARG A 139 -15.83 7.09 -3.97
N LYS A 140 -15.22 6.20 -3.20
CA LYS A 140 -14.31 6.53 -2.09
C LYS A 140 -12.85 6.38 -2.54
N PRO A 141 -11.91 7.05 -1.84
CA PRO A 141 -10.48 6.92 -2.12
C PRO A 141 -10.04 5.48 -1.92
N PHE A 142 -9.19 4.98 -2.81
CA PHE A 142 -8.60 3.65 -2.72
C PHE A 142 -7.08 3.76 -2.79
N PHE A 143 -6.40 2.80 -2.16
CA PHE A 143 -4.94 2.73 -2.19
C PHE A 143 -4.50 2.09 -3.51
N SER A 144 -3.77 2.82 -4.35
CA SER A 144 -3.38 2.36 -5.69
C SER A 144 -1.99 1.73 -5.74
N ASP A 145 -1.10 2.04 -4.80
CA ASP A 145 0.32 1.63 -4.81
C ASP A 145 0.57 0.27 -4.11
N SER A 146 -0.22 -0.75 -4.47
CA SER A 146 -0.14 -2.09 -3.88
C SER A 146 0.73 -3.07 -4.68
N VAL A 147 1.83 -2.57 -5.25
CA VAL A 147 2.77 -3.37 -6.05
C VAL A 147 3.58 -4.32 -5.17
N ASP A 148 4.17 -5.35 -5.79
CA ASP A 148 4.95 -6.41 -5.12
C ASP A 148 6.10 -5.92 -4.22
N ARG A 149 6.80 -4.84 -4.61
CA ARG A 149 7.84 -4.22 -3.78
C ARG A 149 7.32 -3.60 -2.48
N ASN A 150 6.02 -3.30 -2.41
CA ASN A 150 5.35 -2.72 -1.25
C ASN A 150 4.66 -3.78 -0.38
N ILE A 151 4.86 -5.07 -0.68
CA ILE A 151 4.31 -6.17 0.13
C ILE A 151 5.50 -6.96 0.68
N MET A 152 5.61 -7.02 2.01
CA MET A 152 6.61 -7.82 2.71
C MET A 152 6.01 -9.10 3.24
N TYR A 153 6.71 -10.22 3.08
CA TYR A 153 6.48 -11.45 3.83
C TYR A 153 7.52 -11.51 4.95
N GLY A 154 7.06 -11.50 6.21
CA GLY A 154 7.93 -11.30 7.36
C GLY A 154 7.19 -11.31 8.69
N HIS A 155 7.83 -10.79 9.72
CA HIS A 155 7.22 -10.52 11.03
C HIS A 155 7.63 -9.14 11.57
N LYS A 156 6.89 -8.62 12.55
CA LYS A 156 7.25 -7.36 13.22
C LYS A 156 8.52 -7.56 14.05
N SER A 157 9.52 -6.69 13.92
CA SER A 157 10.83 -6.81 14.60
C SER A 157 10.71 -6.94 16.13
N LYS A 158 9.73 -6.24 16.72
CA LYS A 158 9.44 -6.27 18.16
C LYS A 158 8.93 -7.63 18.66
N GLU A 159 8.50 -8.51 17.76
CA GLU A 159 7.97 -9.84 18.04
C GLU A 159 9.02 -10.89 17.70
N LYS A 160 9.99 -11.09 18.60
CA LYS A 160 10.95 -12.19 18.46
C LYS A 160 10.20 -13.52 18.40
N ASP A 161 10.43 -14.29 17.34
CA ASP A 161 9.70 -15.52 16.99
C ASP A 161 8.22 -15.30 16.64
N GLY A 162 7.90 -14.10 16.13
CA GLY A 162 6.57 -13.75 15.62
C GLY A 162 6.10 -14.67 14.50
N GLN A 163 4.78 -14.78 14.33
CA GLN A 163 4.20 -15.52 13.22
C GLN A 163 4.43 -14.73 11.93
N GLU A 164 5.03 -15.41 10.94
CA GLU A 164 5.18 -14.86 9.59
C GLU A 164 3.81 -14.55 8.95
N ASP A 165 3.73 -13.38 8.33
CA ASP A 165 2.55 -12.87 7.64
C ASP A 165 2.93 -11.94 6.48
N PHE A 166 1.94 -11.54 5.69
CA PHE A 166 2.07 -10.55 4.63
C PHE A 166 1.65 -9.18 5.14
N PHE A 167 2.52 -8.19 4.94
CA PHE A 167 2.32 -6.81 5.36
C PHE A 167 2.35 -5.89 4.15
N LEU A 168 1.35 -4.99 4.05
CA LEU A 168 1.44 -3.86 3.15
C LEU A 168 2.33 -2.79 3.80
N ILE A 169 3.48 -2.53 3.19
CA ILE A 169 4.43 -1.50 3.58
C ILE A 169 4.33 -0.31 2.62
N ASP A 170 5.19 0.69 2.81
CA ASP A 170 5.19 1.93 2.02
C ASP A 170 3.82 2.65 2.00
N VAL A 171 3.12 2.54 3.13
CA VAL A 171 1.81 3.14 3.42
C VAL A 171 1.94 4.65 3.69
N GLY A 172 2.45 5.36 2.68
CA GLY A 172 2.61 6.81 2.67
C GLY A 172 1.44 7.54 2.04
N GLY A 173 1.56 8.87 2.00
CA GLY A 173 0.51 9.75 1.49
C GLY A 173 0.19 9.60 -0.01
N ASP A 174 1.18 9.20 -0.80
CA ASP A 174 1.09 9.17 -2.27
C ASP A 174 0.24 8.03 -2.82
N GLY A 175 -0.12 7.04 -1.98
CA GLY A 175 -0.97 5.92 -2.39
C GLY A 175 -2.44 6.26 -2.59
N PHE A 176 -2.87 7.48 -2.24
CA PHE A 176 -4.22 7.98 -2.47
C PHE A 176 -4.19 9.27 -3.30
N ILE A 177 -4.93 9.29 -4.40
CA ILE A 177 -4.86 10.41 -5.35
C ILE A 177 -5.66 11.61 -4.83
N ARG A 178 -5.03 12.80 -4.90
CA ARG A 178 -5.60 14.06 -4.43
C ARG A 178 -5.53 15.15 -5.49
N GLU A 179 -6.57 15.99 -5.52
CA GLU A 179 -6.56 17.26 -6.24
C GLU A 179 -7.09 18.35 -5.29
N LYS A 180 -6.34 19.44 -5.13
CA LYS A 180 -6.73 20.59 -4.27
C LYS A 180 -7.14 20.22 -2.84
N GLY A 181 -6.49 19.19 -2.29
CA GLY A 181 -6.71 18.73 -0.92
C GLY A 181 -7.80 17.68 -0.76
N GLU A 182 -8.61 17.44 -1.78
CA GLU A 182 -9.67 16.42 -1.79
C GLU A 182 -9.18 15.13 -2.46
N TYR A 183 -9.65 13.99 -1.96
CA TYR A 183 -9.36 12.72 -2.60
C TYR A 183 -10.25 12.51 -3.82
N ILE A 184 -9.65 12.06 -4.93
CA ILE A 184 -10.36 11.85 -6.19
C ILE A 184 -10.27 10.39 -6.61
N VAL A 185 -11.38 9.90 -7.17
CA VAL A 185 -11.48 8.56 -7.77
C VAL A 185 -11.48 8.71 -9.29
N TYR A 186 -10.35 8.39 -9.91
CA TYR A 186 -10.23 8.36 -11.36
C TYR A 186 -10.44 6.94 -11.89
N ASP A 187 -11.27 6.80 -12.93
CA ASP A 187 -11.56 5.52 -13.56
C ASP A 187 -10.29 4.91 -14.20
N HIS A 188 -9.45 5.72 -14.84
CA HIS A 188 -8.21 5.25 -15.48
C HIS A 188 -7.21 4.67 -14.47
N GLU A 189 -7.12 5.24 -13.27
CA GLU A 189 -6.24 4.76 -12.20
C GLU A 189 -6.73 3.41 -11.65
N PHE A 190 -8.04 3.27 -11.47
CA PHE A 190 -8.62 1.99 -11.10
C PHE A 190 -8.39 0.93 -12.18
N PHE A 191 -8.56 1.27 -13.46
CA PHE A 191 -8.33 0.33 -14.56
C PHE A 191 -6.85 -0.07 -14.67
N ALA A 192 -5.93 0.88 -14.50
CA ALA A 192 -4.50 0.62 -14.46
C ALA A 192 -4.15 -0.31 -13.30
N HIS A 193 -4.67 -0.05 -12.10
CA HIS A 193 -4.45 -0.90 -10.93
C HIS A 193 -4.95 -2.34 -11.14
N VAL A 194 -6.17 -2.51 -11.67
CA VAL A 194 -6.71 -3.85 -11.98
C VAL A 194 -5.87 -4.55 -13.05
N PHE A 195 -5.41 -3.83 -14.07
CA PHE A 195 -4.53 -4.37 -15.10
C PHE A 195 -3.16 -4.80 -14.53
N CYS A 196 -2.52 -3.96 -13.70
CA CYS A 196 -1.28 -4.30 -13.00
C CYS A 196 -1.47 -5.52 -12.10
N THR A 197 -2.58 -5.59 -11.37
CA THR A 197 -2.93 -6.77 -10.55
C THR A 197 -2.93 -8.04 -11.38
N GLU A 198 -3.50 -8.02 -12.59
CA GLU A 198 -3.51 -9.19 -13.48
C GLU A 198 -2.10 -9.60 -13.93
N LEU A 199 -1.23 -8.63 -14.22
CA LEU A 199 0.17 -8.87 -14.56
C LEU A 199 0.94 -9.45 -13.37
N ASP A 200 0.78 -8.86 -12.19
CA ASP A 200 1.42 -9.34 -10.96
C ASP A 200 1.04 -10.80 -10.68
N LEU A 201 -0.24 -11.16 -10.84
CA LEU A 201 -0.68 -12.55 -10.68
C LEU A 201 -0.07 -13.49 -11.71
N HIS A 202 0.11 -13.06 -12.95
CA HIS A 202 0.79 -13.85 -13.97
C HIS A 202 2.25 -14.06 -13.61
N ASP A 203 2.92 -13.01 -13.14
CA ASP A 203 4.30 -13.07 -12.69
C ASP A 203 4.45 -13.96 -11.45
N PHE A 204 3.50 -13.93 -10.52
CA PHE A 204 3.46 -14.85 -9.38
C PHE A 204 3.23 -16.31 -9.79
N GLU A 205 2.39 -16.58 -10.80
CA GLU A 205 2.24 -17.94 -11.36
C GLU A 205 3.56 -18.44 -11.96
N ILE A 206 4.29 -17.60 -12.69
CA ILE A 206 5.60 -17.95 -13.26
C ILE A 206 6.63 -18.15 -12.15
N LYS A 207 6.69 -17.21 -11.20
CA LYS A 207 7.72 -17.14 -10.17
C LYS A 207 7.54 -18.22 -9.12
N PHE A 208 6.33 -18.40 -8.61
CA PHE A 208 6.04 -19.37 -7.55
C PHE A 208 5.60 -20.73 -8.10
N GLY A 209 5.16 -20.83 -9.36
CA GLY A 209 4.74 -22.09 -9.98
C GLY A 209 3.54 -22.71 -9.25
N GLU A 210 3.62 -24.01 -8.95
CA GLU A 210 2.62 -24.71 -8.13
C GLU A 210 2.57 -24.21 -6.67
N ASN A 211 3.46 -23.28 -6.29
CA ASN A 211 3.53 -22.73 -4.94
C ASN A 211 2.58 -21.55 -4.66
N VAL A 212 1.61 -21.28 -5.53
CA VAL A 212 0.63 -20.20 -5.31
C VAL A 212 -0.80 -20.70 -5.46
N VAL A 213 -1.71 -20.20 -4.63
CA VAL A 213 -3.15 -20.43 -4.74
C VAL A 213 -3.82 -19.11 -5.14
N LEU A 214 -4.44 -19.09 -6.31
CA LEU A 214 -4.99 -17.86 -6.91
C LEU A 214 -6.49 -17.92 -7.22
N GLY A 215 -7.16 -19.04 -6.94
CA GLY A 215 -8.54 -19.28 -7.35
C GLY A 215 -9.52 -18.20 -6.89
N LYS A 216 -9.42 -17.76 -5.62
CA LYS A 216 -10.28 -16.70 -5.08
C LYS A 216 -9.96 -15.33 -5.68
N ILE A 217 -8.68 -15.03 -5.90
CA ILE A 217 -8.26 -13.75 -6.49
C ILE A 217 -8.74 -13.68 -7.94
N ARG A 218 -8.55 -14.75 -8.72
CA ARG A 218 -9.04 -14.85 -10.11
C ARG A 218 -10.55 -14.71 -10.18
N SER A 219 -11.29 -15.37 -9.28
CA SER A 219 -12.74 -15.20 -9.17
C SER A 219 -13.14 -13.76 -8.85
N LYS A 220 -12.36 -13.04 -8.04
CA LYS A 220 -12.64 -11.65 -7.72
C LYS A 220 -12.34 -10.72 -8.89
N LEU A 221 -11.27 -10.95 -9.64
CA LEU A 221 -10.99 -10.22 -10.87
C LEU A 221 -12.10 -10.40 -11.90
N ASP A 222 -12.62 -11.63 -12.07
CA ASP A 222 -13.76 -11.88 -12.95
C ASP A 222 -15.02 -11.10 -12.54
N GLU A 223 -15.29 -10.97 -11.23
CA GLU A 223 -16.37 -10.10 -10.73
C GLU A 223 -16.13 -8.63 -11.10
N ILE A 224 -14.90 -8.13 -10.92
CA ILE A 224 -14.50 -6.77 -11.27
C ILE A 224 -14.67 -6.54 -12.77
N TYR A 225 -14.21 -7.46 -13.61
CA TYR A 225 -14.34 -7.36 -15.06
C TYR A 225 -15.79 -7.30 -15.50
N ARG A 226 -16.66 -8.17 -14.96
CA ARG A 226 -18.10 -8.09 -15.25
C ARG A 226 -18.67 -6.73 -14.85
N TYR A 227 -18.31 -6.23 -13.67
CA TYR A 227 -18.74 -4.91 -13.24
C TYR A 227 -18.29 -3.81 -14.22
N LEU A 228 -17.02 -3.82 -14.64
CA LEU A 228 -16.47 -2.84 -15.56
C LEU A 228 -17.12 -2.91 -16.95
N VAL A 229 -17.34 -4.12 -17.48
CA VAL A 229 -17.99 -4.32 -18.78
C VAL A 229 -19.45 -3.85 -18.76
N ILE A 230 -20.16 -4.03 -17.64
CA ILE A 230 -21.56 -3.61 -17.52
C ILE A 230 -21.69 -2.11 -17.28
N ASN A 231 -20.86 -1.54 -16.39
CA ASN A 231 -21.07 -0.19 -15.86
C ASN A 231 -20.10 0.86 -16.42
N LYS A 232 -18.98 0.43 -17.01
CA LYS A 232 -17.85 1.29 -17.39
C LYS A 232 -17.30 1.00 -18.78
N ARG A 233 -18.11 0.37 -19.64
CA ARG A 233 -17.68 -0.05 -20.99
C ARG A 233 -17.13 1.10 -21.84
N PRO A 234 -17.78 2.28 -21.93
CA PRO A 234 -17.24 3.39 -22.72
C PRO A 234 -15.87 3.87 -22.23
N GLU A 235 -15.73 4.09 -20.91
CA GLU A 235 -14.49 4.55 -20.29
C GLU A 235 -13.38 3.51 -20.43
N LEU A 236 -13.73 2.23 -20.31
CA LEU A 236 -12.80 1.12 -20.48
C LEU A 236 -12.30 1.03 -21.93
N LYS A 237 -13.16 1.24 -22.93
CA LYS A 237 -12.75 1.30 -24.34
C LYS A 237 -11.82 2.47 -24.61
N ASP A 238 -12.14 3.64 -24.07
CA ASP A 238 -11.29 4.83 -24.21
C ASP A 238 -9.90 4.63 -23.56
N PHE A 239 -9.86 4.03 -22.37
CA PHE A 239 -8.63 3.68 -21.68
C PHE A 239 -7.72 2.79 -22.53
N PHE A 240 -8.25 1.70 -23.08
CA PHE A 240 -7.47 0.80 -23.93
C PHE A 240 -7.09 1.40 -25.28
N PHE A 241 -7.95 2.23 -25.87
CA PHE A 241 -7.63 2.91 -27.14
C PHE A 241 -6.47 3.89 -26.98
N LYS A 242 -6.40 4.60 -25.85
CA LYS A 242 -5.34 5.58 -25.55
C LYS A 242 -4.03 4.92 -25.12
N SER A 243 -4.09 3.75 -24.48
CA SER A 243 -2.89 3.04 -24.07
C SER A 243 -2.33 2.18 -25.19
N GLN A 244 -1.26 2.66 -25.84
CA GLN A 244 -0.61 1.95 -26.95
C GLN A 244 0.36 0.83 -26.51
N SER A 245 0.22 0.29 -25.30
CA SER A 245 1.12 -0.77 -24.83
C SER A 245 0.68 -2.17 -25.31
N GLY A 246 1.64 -2.97 -25.80
CA GLY A 246 1.35 -4.33 -26.29
C GLY A 246 0.70 -5.25 -25.24
N ASN A 247 1.08 -5.09 -23.97
CA ASN A 247 0.51 -5.86 -22.86
C ASN A 247 -0.98 -5.53 -22.62
N MET A 248 -1.41 -4.29 -22.85
CA MET A 248 -2.81 -3.92 -22.73
C MET A 248 -3.69 -4.51 -23.83
N GLN A 249 -3.16 -4.73 -25.03
CA GLN A 249 -3.92 -5.37 -26.10
C GLN A 249 -4.24 -6.85 -25.78
N ILE A 250 -3.32 -7.56 -25.11
CA ILE A 250 -3.53 -8.94 -24.65
C ILE A 250 -4.70 -8.99 -23.65
N PHE A 251 -4.73 -8.03 -22.74
CA PHE A 251 -5.78 -7.93 -21.73
C PHE A 251 -7.14 -7.53 -22.31
N LEU A 252 -7.15 -6.56 -23.24
CA LEU A 252 -8.36 -6.22 -23.98
C LEU A 252 -8.92 -7.44 -24.73
N ASN A 253 -8.06 -8.23 -25.36
CA ASN A 253 -8.47 -9.47 -26.03
C ASN A 253 -9.07 -10.49 -25.06
N LYS A 254 -8.54 -10.60 -23.83
CA LYS A 254 -9.11 -11.44 -22.76
C LYS A 254 -10.51 -10.94 -22.37
N LEU A 255 -10.69 -9.64 -22.16
CA LEU A 255 -11.99 -9.06 -21.86
C LEU A 255 -13.02 -9.28 -22.99
N THR A 256 -12.62 -9.11 -24.24
CA THR A 256 -13.49 -9.34 -25.41
C THR A 256 -13.90 -10.80 -25.55
N LYS A 257 -12.98 -11.75 -25.35
CA LYS A 257 -13.30 -13.18 -25.42
C LYS A 257 -14.18 -13.64 -24.27
N SER A 258 -13.92 -13.16 -23.05
CA SER A 258 -14.60 -13.65 -21.85
C SER A 258 -15.96 -12.99 -21.59
N PHE A 259 -16.19 -11.77 -22.08
CA PHE A 259 -17.33 -10.94 -21.68
C PHE A 259 -18.09 -10.27 -22.83
N ASN A 260 -17.87 -10.67 -24.09
CA ASN A 260 -18.45 -10.04 -25.28
C ASN A 260 -18.27 -8.50 -25.30
N PHE A 261 -17.05 -8.06 -24.94
CA PHE A 261 -16.66 -6.64 -24.83
C PHE A 261 -16.47 -5.93 -26.18
#